data_AF-A0AAD4XJR9-F1
#
_entry.id   AF-A0AAD4XJR9-F1
#
_cell.length_a   1.000
_cell.length_b   1.000
_cell.length_c   1.000
_cell.angle_alpha   90.00
_cell.angle_beta   90.00
_cell.angle_gamma   90.00
#
_symmetry.space_group_name_H-M   'P 1'
#
loop_
_entity.id
_entity.type
_entity.pdbx_description
1 polymer ?
#
loop_
_entity_poly.entity_id
_entity_poly.type
_entity_poly.pdbx_seq_one_letter_code
_entity_poly.pdbx_strand_id
1 'polypeptide(L)'
;FVISSLAECERLPFDLPEAEEELVAGYQTEYSGIKFGLFYVASYLNLLVSSLFVTVLYLGGWNLSLPYIFLPHFEIYEVGGVFGMTIGIFITLAKAYLFLFIPITTRWTLPRMRMDQLLNLGWKFLLPISLGNLLLTTSFQLFSL
;
A
#
# COMPACT_ATOMS: atom_id res chain seq x y z
N PHE A 1 7.48 -0.62 4.25
CA PHE A 1 6.21 -1.20 3.76
C PHE A 1 5.54 -0.29 2.73
N VAL A 2 5.13 0.94 3.05
CA VAL A 2 4.48 1.83 2.07
C VAL A 2 5.36 2.09 0.84
N ILE A 3 6.65 2.41 1.03
CA ILE A 3 7.57 2.65 -0.10
C ILE A 3 7.76 1.40 -0.97
N SER A 4 7.92 0.22 -0.34
CA SER A 4 8.10 -1.04 -1.05
C SER A 4 6.82 -1.47 -1.78
N SER A 5 5.65 -1.22 -1.19
CA SER A 5 4.36 -1.57 -1.79
C SER A 5 3.98 -0.65 -2.95
N LEU A 6 4.41 0.63 -2.90
CA LEU A 6 4.34 1.54 -4.05
C LEU A 6 5.25 1.10 -5.20
N ALA A 7 6.44 0.59 -4.90
CA ALA A 7 7.36 0.06 -5.91
C ALA A 7 6.82 -1.22 -6.58
N GLU A 8 6.19 -2.12 -5.82
CA GLU A 8 5.55 -3.35 -6.33
C GLU A 8 4.33 -3.07 -7.21
N CYS A 9 3.61 -1.98 -6.96
CA CYS A 9 2.48 -1.57 -7.79
C CYS A 9 2.89 -0.88 -9.11
N GLU A 10 4.21 -0.76 -9.36
CA GLU A 10 4.78 -0.25 -10.62
C GLU A 10 4.15 1.08 -11.07
N ARG A 11 3.84 1.95 -10.10
CA ARG A 11 3.19 3.23 -10.36
C ARG A 11 4.18 4.36 -10.17
N LEU A 12 4.01 5.43 -10.96
CA LEU A 12 4.76 6.68 -10.82
C LEU A 12 4.81 7.09 -9.34
N PRO A 13 6.00 7.26 -8.74
CA PRO A 13 7.32 7.52 -9.34
C PRO A 13 8.20 6.28 -9.63
N PHE A 14 7.78 5.09 -9.19
CA PHE A 14 8.50 3.82 -9.35
C PHE A 14 8.01 3.02 -10.56
N ASP A 15 7.52 3.75 -11.57
CA ASP A 15 7.11 3.19 -12.84
C ASP A 15 8.37 2.73 -13.58
N LEU A 16 8.63 1.43 -13.50
CA LEU A 16 9.72 0.78 -14.18
C LEU A 16 9.53 1.06 -15.67
N PRO A 17 10.48 1.71 -16.35
CA PRO A 17 10.46 1.77 -17.81
C PRO A 17 10.72 0.36 -18.32
N GLU A 18 9.71 -0.51 -18.30
CA GLU A 18 9.68 -1.68 -19.16
C GLU A 18 9.42 -1.17 -20.60
N ALA A 19 10.48 -0.57 -21.13
CA ALA A 19 10.81 -0.41 -22.53
C ALA A 19 10.01 0.62 -23.37
N GLU A 20 9.74 1.83 -22.91
CA GLU A 20 9.27 2.87 -23.85
C GLU A 20 10.40 3.50 -24.70
N GLU A 21 11.67 3.43 -24.26
CA GLU A 21 12.80 3.99 -25.01
C GLU A 21 13.43 2.98 -25.99
N GLU A 22 13.20 1.67 -25.81
CA GLU A 22 13.71 0.59 -26.69
C GLU A 22 12.60 -0.24 -27.37
N LEU A 23 11.39 -0.36 -26.80
CA LEU A 23 10.28 -1.16 -27.35
C LEU A 23 8.88 -0.53 -27.07
N VAL A 24 8.60 0.71 -27.50
CA VAL A 24 7.28 1.41 -27.58
C VAL A 24 6.29 1.31 -26.39
N ALA A 25 5.88 0.12 -25.93
CA ALA A 25 5.06 -0.13 -24.73
C ALA A 25 5.33 -1.50 -24.05
N GLY A 26 6.57 -2.03 -24.15
CA GLY A 26 7.01 -3.25 -23.47
C GLY A 26 6.19 -4.50 -23.82
N TYR A 27 6.00 -5.37 -22.83
CA TYR A 27 5.25 -6.63 -22.99
C TYR A 27 3.76 -6.40 -23.32
N GLN A 28 3.20 -5.23 -23.01
CA GLN A 28 1.79 -4.94 -23.28
C GLN A 28 1.47 -4.85 -24.77
N THR A 29 2.49 -4.61 -25.61
CA THR A 29 2.34 -4.57 -27.08
C THR A 29 1.98 -5.92 -27.69
N GLU A 30 2.34 -7.02 -27.01
CA GLU A 30 2.11 -8.39 -27.49
C GLU A 30 0.68 -8.88 -27.22
N TYR A 31 -0.07 -8.18 -26.36
CA TYR A 31 -1.40 -8.58 -25.91
C TYR A 31 -2.49 -7.64 -26.44
N SER A 32 -3.55 -8.22 -27.01
CA SER A 32 -4.70 -7.48 -27.54
C SER A 32 -6.03 -7.97 -26.94
N GLY A 33 -7.06 -7.12 -26.99
CA GLY A 33 -8.43 -7.42 -26.58
C GLY A 33 -8.55 -7.74 -25.08
N ILE A 34 -9.09 -8.92 -24.76
CA ILE A 34 -9.40 -9.29 -23.37
C ILE A 34 -8.13 -9.50 -22.52
N LYS A 35 -7.04 -9.96 -23.13
CA LYS A 35 -5.77 -10.21 -22.44
C LYS A 35 -5.17 -8.89 -21.95
N PHE A 36 -5.20 -7.86 -22.78
CA PHE A 36 -4.82 -6.50 -22.40
C PHE A 36 -5.70 -5.97 -21.26
N GLY A 37 -7.02 -6.17 -21.35
CA GLY A 37 -7.95 -5.80 -20.28
C GLY A 37 -7.63 -6.44 -18.93
N LEU A 38 -7.24 -7.72 -18.93
CA LEU A 38 -6.84 -8.43 -17.70
C LEU A 38 -5.57 -7.86 -17.07
N PHE A 39 -4.56 -7.48 -17.86
CA PHE A 39 -3.37 -6.79 -17.34
C PHE A 39 -3.72 -5.46 -16.68
N TYR A 40 -4.61 -4.67 -17.31
CA TYR A 40 -5.09 -3.42 -16.72
C TYR A 40 -5.82 -3.64 -15.41
N VAL A 41 -6.80 -4.55 -15.37
CA VAL A 41 -7.55 -4.87 -14.16
C VAL A 41 -6.64 -5.40 -13.06
N ALA A 42 -5.69 -6.27 -13.39
CA ALA A 42 -4.71 -6.81 -12.45
C ALA A 42 -3.86 -5.69 -11.80
N SER A 43 -3.40 -4.71 -12.57
CA SER A 43 -2.62 -3.58 -12.01
C SER A 43 -3.43 -2.76 -10.98
N TYR A 44 -4.71 -2.51 -11.24
CA TYR A 44 -5.59 -1.80 -10.30
C TYR A 44 -5.96 -2.65 -9.08
N LEU A 45 -6.14 -3.97 -9.27
CA LEU A 45 -6.35 -4.89 -8.16
C LEU A 45 -5.11 -4.98 -7.27
N ASN A 46 -3.90 -5.00 -7.83
CA ASN A 46 -2.67 -4.98 -7.05
C ASN A 46 -2.59 -3.73 -6.16
N LEU A 47 -2.93 -2.57 -6.72
CA LEU A 47 -2.99 -1.30 -5.97
C LEU A 47 -4.00 -1.35 -4.82
N LEU A 48 -5.20 -1.89 -5.08
CA LEU A 48 -6.24 -2.05 -4.07
C LEU A 48 -5.82 -3.02 -2.96
N VAL A 49 -5.26 -4.17 -3.32
CA VAL A 49 -4.78 -5.18 -2.36
C VAL A 49 -3.64 -4.63 -1.50
N SER A 50 -2.67 -3.95 -2.12
CA SER A 50 -1.58 -3.27 -1.41
C SER A 50 -2.10 -2.26 -0.38
N SER A 51 -3.09 -1.44 -0.74
CA SER A 51 -3.73 -0.48 0.18
C SER A 51 -4.48 -1.17 1.34
N LEU A 52 -5.11 -2.31 1.08
CA LEU A 52 -5.76 -3.13 2.11
C LEU A 52 -4.74 -3.72 3.09
N PHE A 53 -3.60 -4.23 2.60
CA PHE A 53 -2.56 -4.74 3.48
C PHE A 53 -2.01 -3.66 4.41
N VAL A 54 -1.78 -2.44 3.92
CA VAL A 54 -1.34 -1.34 4.78
C VAL A 54 -2.39 -1.06 5.86
N THR A 55 -3.66 -1.00 5.47
CA THR A 55 -4.78 -0.70 6.36
C THR A 55 -4.94 -1.73 7.47
N VAL A 56 -4.83 -3.02 7.14
CA VAL A 56 -4.98 -4.12 8.08
C VAL A 56 -3.77 -4.24 9.01
N LEU A 57 -2.56 -4.22 8.45
CA LEU A 57 -1.33 -4.46 9.21
C LEU A 57 -0.92 -3.29 10.09
N TYR A 58 -1.14 -2.05 9.64
CA TYR A 58 -0.64 -0.84 10.33
C TYR A 58 -1.74 0.04 10.94
N LEU A 59 -2.91 0.15 10.31
CA LEU A 59 -3.98 1.07 10.77
C LEU A 59 -5.10 0.38 11.55
N GLY A 60 -4.92 -0.89 11.90
CA GLY A 60 -5.82 -1.63 12.77
C GLY A 60 -7.17 -1.97 12.15
N GLY A 61 -7.29 -1.98 10.81
CA GLY A 61 -8.47 -2.48 10.09
C GLY A 61 -9.79 -1.94 10.64
N TRP A 62 -10.57 -2.83 11.26
CA TRP A 62 -11.91 -2.58 11.83
C TRP A 62 -11.86 -1.52 12.93
N ASN A 63 -10.80 -1.47 13.73
CA ASN A 63 -10.76 -0.60 14.89
C ASN A 63 -10.75 0.87 14.47
N LEU A 64 -11.74 1.63 14.93
CA LEU A 64 -11.76 3.08 14.80
C LEU A 64 -10.79 3.66 15.84
N SER A 65 -9.50 3.71 15.52
CA SER A 65 -8.48 4.37 16.34
C SER A 65 -8.58 5.89 16.18
N LEU A 66 -9.77 6.46 16.41
CA LEU A 66 -9.92 7.89 16.62
C LEU A 66 -9.63 8.15 18.11
N PRO A 67 -8.90 9.22 18.46
CA PRO A 67 -8.70 9.59 19.85
C PRO A 67 -10.07 9.75 20.51
N TYR A 68 -10.24 9.19 21.71
CA TYR A 68 -11.44 9.30 22.56
C TYR A 68 -11.85 10.76 22.87
N ILE A 69 -11.07 11.74 22.41
CA ILE A 69 -11.22 13.17 22.60
C ILE A 69 -12.37 13.76 21.78
N PHE A 70 -12.69 13.23 20.59
CA PHE A 70 -13.69 13.84 19.68
C PHE A 70 -15.10 13.24 19.76
N LEU A 71 -15.26 11.98 20.18
CA LEU A 71 -16.58 11.35 20.38
C LEU A 71 -16.53 10.43 21.62
N PRO A 72 -16.93 10.91 22.81
CA PRO A 72 -16.82 10.15 24.06
C PRO A 72 -17.82 8.97 24.17
N HIS A 73 -18.64 8.68 23.15
CA HIS A 73 -19.75 7.72 23.25
C HIS A 73 -20.04 6.89 22.00
N PHE A 74 -19.15 6.87 20.99
CA PHE A 74 -19.32 6.00 19.82
C PHE A 74 -18.63 4.65 20.02
N GLU A 75 -19.14 3.86 20.97
CA GLU A 75 -18.78 2.46 21.08
C GLU A 75 -19.50 1.68 19.97
N ILE A 76 -18.86 1.61 18.79
CA ILE A 76 -19.35 0.82 17.63
C ILE A 76 -19.58 -0.65 18.03
N TYR A 77 -18.91 -1.11 19.10
CA TYR A 77 -19.03 -2.45 19.66
C TYR A 77 -20.31 -2.70 20.48
N GLU A 78 -21.00 -1.65 20.96
CA GLU A 78 -22.25 -1.78 21.73
C GLU A 78 -23.48 -1.99 20.82
N VAL A 79 -23.39 -1.62 19.54
CA VAL A 79 -24.42 -1.95 18.53
C VAL A 79 -24.23 -3.39 18.07
N GLY A 80 -24.49 -4.33 18.99
CA GLY A 80 -24.39 -5.76 18.75
C GLY A 80 -25.29 -6.21 17.61
N GLY A 81 -24.70 -6.67 16.50
CA GLY A 81 -25.42 -7.24 15.36
C GLY A 81 -24.73 -7.05 14.01
N VAL A 82 -25.47 -7.34 12.94
CA VAL A 82 -25.03 -7.16 11.53
C VAL A 82 -24.56 -5.72 11.26
N PHE A 83 -25.15 -4.73 11.95
CA PHE A 83 -24.78 -3.32 11.83
C PHE A 83 -23.34 -3.01 12.30
N GLY A 84 -22.87 -3.61 13.39
CA GLY A 84 -21.48 -3.44 13.83
C GLY A 84 -20.47 -3.97 12.80
N MET A 85 -20.80 -5.10 12.15
CA MET A 85 -19.97 -5.70 11.11
C MET A 85 -19.93 -4.87 9.82
N THR A 86 -21.07 -4.35 9.36
CA THR A 86 -21.10 -3.49 8.17
C THR A 86 -20.35 -2.19 8.39
N ILE A 87 -20.44 -1.61 9.59
CA ILE A 87 -19.68 -0.41 9.97
C ILE A 87 -18.17 -0.70 9.99
N GLY A 88 -17.75 -1.83 10.55
CA GLY A 88 -16.34 -2.25 10.55
C GLY A 88 -15.76 -2.42 9.15
N ILE A 89 -16.49 -3.11 8.27
CA ILE A 89 -16.11 -3.26 6.86
C ILE A 89 -16.03 -1.89 6.17
N PHE A 90 -17.01 -1.01 6.39
CA PHE A 90 -17.01 0.32 5.82
C PHE A 90 -15.79 1.14 6.27
N ILE A 91 -15.41 1.08 7.55
CA ILE A 91 -14.22 1.75 8.10
C ILE A 91 -12.94 1.23 7.45
N THR A 92 -12.81 -0.10 7.31
CA THR A 92 -11.63 -0.69 6.65
C THR A 92 -11.51 -0.24 5.20
N LEU A 93 -12.62 -0.25 4.46
CA LEU A 93 -12.64 0.22 3.07
C LEU A 93 -12.34 1.71 2.98
N ALA A 94 -12.92 2.55 3.84
CA ALA A 94 -12.67 3.99 3.86
C ALA A 94 -11.18 4.31 4.11
N LYS A 95 -10.54 3.62 5.08
CA LYS A 95 -9.10 3.74 5.32
C LYS A 95 -8.28 3.26 4.13
N ALA A 96 -8.67 2.17 3.47
CA ALA A 96 -7.99 1.67 2.28
C ALA A 96 -8.10 2.66 1.11
N TYR A 97 -9.27 3.27 0.89
CA TYR A 97 -9.47 4.33 -0.10
C TYR A 97 -8.65 5.59 0.21
N LEU A 98 -8.50 5.95 1.49
CA LEU A 98 -7.57 7.01 1.91
C LEU A 98 -6.13 6.63 1.53
N PHE A 99 -5.72 5.38 1.76
CA PHE A 99 -4.40 4.92 1.32
C PHE A 99 -4.23 4.90 -0.19
N LEU A 100 -5.27 4.63 -0.97
CA LEU A 100 -5.26 4.76 -2.43
C LEU A 100 -5.03 6.19 -2.89
N PHE A 101 -5.36 7.19 -2.07
CA PHE A 101 -5.07 8.59 -2.40
C PHE A 101 -3.57 8.90 -2.43
N ILE A 102 -2.74 8.18 -1.67
CA ILE A 102 -1.28 8.35 -1.66
C ILE A 102 -0.66 8.08 -3.04
N PRO A 103 -0.80 6.90 -3.66
CA PRO A 103 -0.24 6.63 -5.00
C PRO A 103 -0.78 7.57 -6.09
N ILE A 104 -2.01 8.06 -5.92
CA ILE A 104 -2.61 9.02 -6.87
C ILE A 104 -1.92 10.38 -6.75
N THR A 105 -1.71 10.87 -5.54
CA THR A 105 -1.04 12.16 -5.30
C THR A 105 0.45 12.09 -5.60
N THR A 106 1.13 10.97 -5.32
CA THR A 106 2.56 10.82 -5.60
C THR A 106 2.90 10.98 -7.07
N ARG A 107 1.94 10.67 -7.97
CA ARG A 107 2.07 10.89 -9.41
C ARG A 107 2.37 12.35 -9.76
N TRP A 108 1.88 13.30 -8.96
CA TRP A 108 2.06 14.73 -9.20
C TRP A 108 3.16 15.35 -8.35
N THR A 109 3.63 14.68 -7.30
CA THR A 109 4.61 15.25 -6.36
C THR A 109 6.04 14.82 -6.62
N LEU A 110 6.27 13.64 -7.21
CA LEU A 110 7.62 13.06 -7.32
C LEU A 110 8.04 12.88 -8.79
N PRO A 111 9.29 13.25 -9.15
CA PRO A 111 9.83 12.95 -10.46
C PRO A 111 10.02 11.44 -10.62
N ARG A 112 10.02 10.98 -11.87
CA ARG A 112 10.24 9.57 -12.20
C ARG A 112 11.65 9.12 -11.81
N MET A 113 11.74 7.96 -11.16
CA MET A 113 13.00 7.35 -10.74
C MET A 113 13.52 6.38 -11.80
N ARG A 114 14.84 6.36 -12.03
CA ARG A 114 15.48 5.35 -12.91
C ARG A 114 15.56 3.99 -12.20
N MET A 115 15.53 2.90 -12.97
CA MET A 115 15.65 1.53 -12.45
C MET A 115 16.91 1.33 -11.58
N ASP A 116 18.06 1.86 -12.00
CA ASP A 116 19.29 1.79 -11.21
C ASP A 116 19.14 2.44 -9.82
N GLN A 117 18.41 3.56 -9.75
CA GLN A 117 18.18 4.29 -8.51
C GLN A 117 17.19 3.53 -7.62
N LEU A 118 16.16 2.92 -8.22
CA LEU A 118 15.20 2.07 -7.52
C LEU A 118 15.88 0.85 -6.91
N LEU A 119 16.72 0.16 -7.68
CA LEU A 119 17.50 -0.98 -7.20
C LEU A 119 18.46 -0.58 -6.08
N ASN A 120 19.17 0.55 -6.22
CA ASN A 120 20.02 1.06 -5.15
C ASN A 120 19.22 1.38 -3.89
N LEU A 121 18.03 1.99 -4.01
CA LEU A 121 17.15 2.29 -2.88
C LEU A 121 16.65 1.01 -2.19
N GLY A 122 16.24 0.00 -2.96
CA GLY A 122 15.81 -1.30 -2.42
C GLY A 122 16.94 -2.02 -1.67
N TRP A 123 18.06 -2.23 -2.34
CA TRP A 123 19.15 -3.07 -1.84
C TRP A 123 20.01 -2.38 -0.78
N LYS A 124 20.35 -1.11 -0.97
CA LYS A 124 21.27 -0.40 -0.05
C LYS A 124 20.56 0.29 1.10
N PHE A 125 19.27 0.62 0.95
CA PHE A 125 18.55 1.39 1.96
C PHE A 125 17.45 0.58 2.62
N LEU A 126 16.46 0.08 1.86
CA LEU A 126 15.29 -0.57 2.44
C LEU A 126 15.61 -1.90 3.14
N LEU A 127 16.50 -2.73 2.58
CA LEU A 127 16.89 -4.01 3.18
C LEU A 127 17.65 -3.87 4.51
N PRO A 128 18.71 -3.04 4.62
CA PRO A 128 19.38 -2.84 5.91
C PRO A 128 18.47 -2.23 6.97
N ILE A 129 17.59 -1.29 6.59
CA ILE A 129 16.66 -0.65 7.52
C ILE A 129 15.60 -1.62 8.03
N SER A 130 15.07 -2.51 7.17
CA SER A 130 14.06 -3.49 7.60
C SER A 130 14.66 -4.51 8.57
N LEU A 131 15.87 -5.00 8.30
CA LEU A 131 16.61 -5.88 9.21
C LEU A 131 16.94 -5.19 10.53
N GLY A 132 17.40 -3.93 10.48
CA GLY A 132 17.64 -3.12 11.67
C GLY A 132 16.39 -2.92 12.52
N ASN A 133 15.25 -2.63 11.89
CA ASN A 133 13.97 -2.47 12.60
C ASN A 133 13.52 -3.78 13.27
N LEU A 134 13.71 -4.93 12.59
CA LEU A 134 13.39 -6.24 13.15
C LEU A 134 14.24 -6.53 14.40
N LEU A 135 15.56 -6.36 14.31
CA LEU A 135 16.49 -6.56 15.43
C LEU A 135 16.19 -5.62 16.61
N LEU A 136 15.84 -4.37 16.31
CA LEU A 136 15.46 -3.39 17.34
C LEU A 136 14.17 -3.82 18.04
N THR A 137 13.16 -4.25 17.28
CA THR A 137 11.87 -4.70 17.82
C THR A 137 12.06 -5.93 18.72
N THR A 138 12.86 -6.91 18.30
CA THR A 138 13.14 -8.11 19.11
C THR A 138 13.94 -7.76 20.36
N SER A 139 14.91 -6.86 20.27
CA SER A 139 15.70 -6.40 21.43
C SER A 139 14.83 -5.69 22.47
N PHE A 140 13.90 -4.82 22.04
CA PHE A 140 12.96 -4.16 22.95
C PHE A 140 12.02 -5.16 23.62
N GLN A 141 11.53 -6.14 22.86
CA GLN A 141 10.65 -7.17 23.42
C GLN A 141 11.37 -8.05 24.45
N LEU A 142 12.66 -8.35 24.24
CA LEU A 142 13.47 -9.05 25.25
C LEU A 142 13.70 -8.22 26.51
N PHE A 143 13.83 -6.91 26.39
CA PHE A 143 14.00 -6.00 27.54
C PHE A 143 12.71 -5.77 28.33
N SER A 144 11.54 -5.92 27.70
CA SER A 144 10.24 -5.77 28.37
C SER A 144 9.73 -7.06 29.04
N LEU A 145 10.42 -8.18 28.82
CA LEU A 145 10.16 -9.47 29.49
C LEU A 145 10.92 -9.53 30.82
#